data_AF-A0A562JGM3-F1
#
_entry.id   AF-A0A562JGM3-F1
#
_cell.length_a   1.000
_cell.length_b   1.000
_cell.length_c   1.000
_cell.angle_alpha   90.00
_cell.angle_beta   90.00
_cell.angle_gamma   90.00
#
_symmetry.space_group_name_H-M   'P 1'
#
loop_
_entity.id
_entity.type
_entity.pdbx_description
1 polymer ?
#
loop_
_entity_poly.entity_id
_entity_poly.type
_entity_poly.pdbx_seq_one_letter_code
_entity_poly.pdbx_strand_id
1 'polypeptide(L)' 'MPAGEEELKIASILYYQAYQEDLPLLNYRKQDVEYIIEQLQVKLSNGTDVFDSVLLH' A
#
# COMPACT_ATOMS: atom_id res chain seq x y z
N MET A 1 -9.94 -14.56 9.43
CA MET A 1 -8.70 -14.61 10.23
C MET A 1 -8.15 -13.19 10.34
N PRO A 2 -7.53 -12.79 11.46
CA PRO A 2 -6.79 -11.53 11.53
C PRO A 2 -5.65 -11.56 10.51
N ALA A 3 -5.21 -10.38 10.06
CA ALA A 3 -4.04 -10.29 9.20
C ALA A 3 -2.80 -10.79 9.94
N GLY A 4 -1.90 -11.44 9.21
CA GLY A 4 -0.59 -11.82 9.74
C GLY A 4 0.24 -10.57 10.05
N GLU A 5 1.19 -10.71 10.98
CA GLU A 5 2.12 -9.64 11.34
C GLU A 5 2.95 -9.16 10.13
N GLU A 6 3.31 -10.07 9.22
CA GLU A 6 4.01 -9.74 7.98
C GLU A 6 3.18 -8.86 7.05
N GLU A 7 1.89 -9.17 6.87
CA GLU A 7 0.98 -8.40 6.01
C GLU A 7 0.76 -7.00 6.58
N LEU A 8 0.58 -6.90 7.90
CA LEU A 8 0.46 -5.60 8.58
C LEU A 8 1.73 -4.76 8.44
N LYS A 9 2.91 -5.40 8.50
CA LYS A 9 4.19 -4.71 8.31
C LYS A 9 4.34 -4.18 6.89
N ILE A 10 3.98 -4.98 5.88
CA ILE A 10 3.98 -4.57 4.47
C ILE A 10 3.01 -3.40 4.25
N ALA A 11 1.78 -3.51 4.74
CA ALA A 11 0.78 -2.45 4.66
C ALA A 11 1.26 -1.15 5.32
N SER A 12 1.90 -1.25 6.48
CA SER A 12 2.44 -0.10 7.21
C SER A 12 3.53 0.62 6.42
N ILE A 13 4.46 -0.14 5.83
CA ILE A 13 5.55 0.44 5.01
C ILE A 13 4.98 1.13 3.77
N LEU A 14 4.05 0.48 3.07
CA LEU A 14 3.44 1.03 1.86
C LEU A 14 2.59 2.27 2.17
N TYR A 15 1.89 2.27 3.30
CA TYR A 15 1.06 3.39 3.72
C TYR A 15 1.92 4.61 4.06
N TYR A 16 3.01 4.38 4.79
CA TYR A 16 4.00 5.42 5.06
C TYR A 16 4.64 5.96 3.78
N GLN A 17 4.97 5.11 2.81
CA GLN A 17 5.48 5.57 1.53
C GLN A 17 4.47 6.43 0.75
N ALA A 18 3.19 6.04 0.77
CA ALA A 18 2.14 6.69 -0.01
C ALA A 18 1.57 7.97 0.62
N TYR A 19 1.61 8.09 1.95
CA TYR A 19 0.97 9.18 2.70
C TYR A 19 1.92 9.92 3.66
N GLN A 20 3.13 9.39 3.91
CA GLN A 20 4.07 9.90 4.94
C GLN A 20 3.47 9.90 6.35
N GLU A 21 2.51 9.02 6.58
CA GLU A 21 1.79 8.85 7.84
C GLU A 21 1.82 7.38 8.28
N ASP A 22 1.65 7.13 9.57
CA ASP A 22 1.54 5.77 10.10
C ASP A 22 0.19 5.15 9.73
N LEU A 23 0.20 3.85 9.39
CA LEU A 23 -1.03 3.10 9.17
C LEU A 23 -1.85 3.10 10.48
N PRO A 24 -3.12 3.53 10.46
CA PRO A 24 -3.92 3.58 11.67
C PRO A 24 -4.04 2.18 12.28
N LEU A 25 -3.77 2.06 13.59
CA LEU A 25 -3.87 0.80 14.32
C LEU A 25 -5.34 0.37 14.47
N LEU A 26 -5.87 -0.28 13.44
CA LEU A 26 -7.18 -0.91 13.43
C LEU A 26 -7.02 -2.42 13.51
N ASN A 27 -8.03 -3.10 14.06
CA ASN A 27 -8.13 -4.57 14.01
C ASN A 27 -8.52 -5.01 12.59
N TYR A 28 -7.59 -4.86 11.65
CA TYR A 28 -7.81 -5.24 10.27
C TYR A 28 -7.98 -6.75 10.13
N ARG A 29 -8.98 -7.15 9.34
CA ARG A 29 -9.08 -8.53 8.89
C ARG A 29 -8.05 -8.74 7.79
N LYS A 30 -7.64 -9.98 7.57
CA LYS A 30 -6.69 -10.33 6.51
C LYS A 30 -7.06 -9.73 5.15
N GLN A 31 -8.33 -9.90 4.75
CA GLN A 31 -8.86 -9.37 3.50
C GLN A 31 -8.79 -7.85 3.39
N ASP A 32 -8.97 -7.14 4.51
CA ASP A 32 -8.88 -5.67 4.52
C ASP A 32 -7.42 -5.24 4.30
N VAL A 33 -6.46 -5.94 4.92
CA VAL A 33 -5.02 -5.66 4.74
C VAL A 33 -4.57 -5.96 3.32
N GLU A 34 -4.98 -7.10 2.76
CA GLU A 34 -4.69 -7.46 1.37
C GLU A 34 -5.22 -6.37 0.41
N TYR A 35 -6.46 -5.93 0.59
CA TYR A 35 -7.04 -4.86 -0.22
C TYR A 35 -6.30 -3.52 -0.05
N ILE A 36 -5.93 -3.15 1.19
CA ILE A 36 -5.16 -1.94 1.46
C ILE A 36 -3.80 -1.99 0.76
N ILE A 37 -3.10 -3.14 0.82
CA ILE A 37 -1.83 -3.35 0.13
C ILE A 37 -1.99 -3.16 -1.38
N GLU A 38 -3.00 -3.77 -1.99
CA GLU A 38 -3.25 -3.62 -3.43
C GLU A 38 -3.51 -2.15 -3.82
N GLN A 39 -4.35 -1.44 -3.06
CA GLN A 39 -4.64 -0.03 -3.33
C GLN A 39 -3.39 0.85 -3.17
N LEU A 40 -2.56 0.57 -2.15
CA LEU A 40 -1.32 1.30 -1.92
C LEU A 40 -0.28 1.02 -3.01
N GLN A 41 -0.16 -0.23 -3.45
CA GLN A 41 0.71 -0.60 -4.57
C GLN A 41 0.26 0.09 -5.85
N VAL A 42 -1.03 0.06 -6.19
CA VAL A 42 -1.55 0.78 -7.36
C VAL A 42 -1.29 2.27 -7.26
N LYS A 43 -1.45 2.88 -6.08
CA LYS A 43 -1.17 4.30 -5.87
C LYS A 43 0.32 4.62 -6.01
N LEU A 44 1.21 3.81 -5.47
CA LEU A 44 2.66 4.00 -5.56
C LEU A 44 3.18 3.73 -6.97
N SER A 45 2.68 2.68 -7.63
CA SER A 45 2.97 2.41 -9.04
C SER A 45 2.46 3.54 -9.93
N ASN A 46 1.19 3.92 -9.83
CA ASN A 46 0.64 5.03 -10.62
C ASN A 46 1.30 6.37 -10.29
N GLY A 47 1.70 6.60 -9.04
CA GLY A 47 2.42 7.82 -8.63
C GLY A 47 3.88 7.87 -9.11
N THR A 48 4.48 6.72 -9.39
CA THR A 48 5.84 6.59 -9.93
C THR A 48 5.84 6.53 -11.47
N ASP A 49 4.77 6.01 -12.09
CA ASP A 49 4.68 5.82 -13.54
C ASP A 49 4.15 7.02 -14.35
N VAL A 50 3.61 8.08 -13.72
CA VAL A 50 3.23 9.28 -14.50
C VAL A 50 4.45 10.02 -15.07
N PHE A 51 5.66 9.79 -14.54
CA PHE A 51 6.89 10.37 -15.09
C PHE A 51 7.65 9.47 -16.08
N ASP A 52 7.46 8.15 -16.06
CA ASP A 52 8.18 7.24 -16.96
C ASP A 52 7.36 6.77 -18.18
N SER A 53 6.03 6.74 -18.08
CA SER A 53 5.18 6.25 -19.18
C SER A 53 4.77 7.32 -20.22
N VAL A 54 5.27 8.56 -20.12
CA VAL A 54 5.12 9.59 -21.18
C VAL A 54 6.37 9.72 -22.06
N LEU A 55 7.44 8.97 -21.79
CA LEU A 55 8.71 9.07 -22.52
C LEU A 55 9.07 7.86 -23.41
N LEU A 56 8.15 6.91 -23.63
CA LEU A 56 8.37 5.85 -24.62
C LEU A 56 7.13 5.63 -25.52
N HIS A 57 7.15 6.42 -26.59
CA HIS A 57 6.65 6.18 -27.96
C HIS A 57 5.14 6.14 -28.24
#